data_AF-A0A0G3WDV9-F1
#
_entry.id   AF-A0A0G3WDV9-F1
#
_cell.length_a   1.000
_cell.length_b   1.000
_cell.length_c   1.000
_cell.angle_alpha   90.00
_cell.angle_beta   90.00
_cell.angle_gamma   90.00
#
_symmetry.space_group_name_H-M   'P 1'
#
loop_
_entity.id
_entity.type
_entity.pdbx_description
1 polymer ?
#
loop_
_entity_poly.entity_id
_entity_poly.type
_entity_poly.pdbx_seq_one_letter_code
_entity_poly.pdbx_strand_id
1 'polypeptide(L)'
;MDSKGEIILTIMASLAQQESQSLSQNVKLGIQYRYQQGEVQVNHNRFLGYTKDEDKRLVIDPEGAEIVKRIYREYLEGASLLHIARGLEADGTLTAAGKEKWRPETLKKILQNEKYIGDALLQKTYTVDFLSKKRVKNNGIVPQYYVENSHEPIISRDLFMQIQEGLVRRTNIRNGKNGKRRVCSSKYVLPSIVYCRQQL
;
A
#
# COMPACT_ATOMS: atom_id res chain seq x y z
N MET A 1 -43.83 28.10 19.64
CA MET A 1 -43.08 26.83 19.46
C MET A 1 -43.79 25.80 20.31
N ASP A 2 -44.44 24.81 19.69
CA ASP A 2 -45.22 23.80 20.42
C ASP A 2 -44.26 22.75 21.01
N SER A 3 -44.09 22.78 22.33
CA SER A 3 -43.18 21.90 23.10
C SER A 3 -43.31 20.40 22.75
N LYS A 4 -44.51 19.96 22.34
CA LYS A 4 -44.77 18.58 21.92
C LYS A 4 -44.07 18.22 20.61
N GLY A 5 -43.97 19.17 19.68
CA GLY A 5 -43.31 18.98 18.38
C GLY A 5 -41.79 18.88 18.51
N GLU A 6 -41.17 19.67 19.38
CA GLU A 6 -39.73 19.61 19.64
C GLU A 6 -39.30 18.27 20.28
N ILE A 7 -40.13 17.74 21.18
CA ILE A 7 -39.90 16.43 21.79
C ILE A 7 -39.99 15.31 20.75
N ILE A 8 -41.02 15.32 19.89
CA ILE A 8 -41.17 14.32 18.82
C ILE A 8 -39.97 14.35 17.86
N LEU A 9 -39.52 15.54 17.47
CA LEU A 9 -38.35 15.70 16.61
C LEU A 9 -37.08 15.12 17.25
N THR A 10 -36.88 15.37 18.56
CA THR A 10 -35.73 14.84 19.30
C THR A 10 -35.75 13.31 19.39
N ILE A 11 -36.93 12.72 19.63
CA ILE A 11 -37.11 11.27 19.64
C ILE A 11 -36.82 10.67 18.26
N MET A 12 -37.37 11.27 17.20
CA MET A 12 -37.12 10.82 15.82
C MET A 12 -35.64 10.93 15.45
N ALA A 13 -34.97 12.02 15.83
CA ALA A 13 -33.53 12.20 15.62
C ALA A 13 -32.71 11.12 16.35
N SER A 14 -33.08 10.79 17.59
CA SER A 14 -32.41 9.75 18.37
C SER A 14 -32.58 8.36 17.74
N LEU A 15 -33.79 8.02 17.29
CA LEU A 15 -34.06 6.75 16.59
C LEU A 15 -33.28 6.65 15.28
N ALA A 16 -33.32 7.69 14.45
CA ALA A 16 -32.58 7.74 13.19
C ALA A 16 -31.06 7.60 13.41
N GLN A 17 -30.53 8.19 14.49
CA GLN A 17 -29.12 8.04 14.85
C GLN A 17 -28.79 6.60 15.29
N GLN A 18 -29.65 5.97 16.08
CA GLN A 18 -29.48 4.58 16.50
C GLN A 18 -29.51 3.61 15.30
N GLU A 19 -30.44 3.78 14.36
CA GLU A 19 -30.51 2.99 13.13
C GLU A 19 -29.26 3.17 12.27
N SER A 20 -28.80 4.41 12.12
CA SER A 20 -27.56 4.72 11.38
C SER A 20 -26.33 4.03 12.00
N GLN A 21 -26.25 4.03 13.33
CA GLN A 21 -25.19 3.34 14.05
C GLN A 21 -25.26 1.82 13.86
N SER A 22 -26.44 1.24 14.02
CA SER A 22 -26.70 -0.19 13.82
C SER A 22 -26.34 -0.65 12.40
N LEU A 23 -26.78 0.08 11.38
CA LEU A 23 -26.44 -0.19 9.99
C LEU A 23 -24.93 -0.15 9.76
N SER A 24 -24.25 0.86 10.30
CA SER A 24 -22.79 0.97 10.17
C SER A 24 -22.07 -0.23 10.81
N GLN A 25 -22.54 -0.67 11.97
CA GLN A 25 -22.01 -1.87 12.64
C GLN A 25 -22.24 -3.13 11.82
N ASN A 26 -23.45 -3.32 11.28
CA ASN A 26 -23.77 -4.48 10.45
C ASN A 26 -22.92 -4.54 9.17
N VAL A 27 -22.71 -3.41 8.50
CA VAL A 27 -21.81 -3.32 7.34
C VAL A 27 -20.37 -3.68 7.74
N LYS A 28 -19.89 -3.18 8.88
CA LYS A 28 -18.55 -3.50 9.39
C LYS A 28 -18.40 -5.00 9.68
N LEU A 29 -19.39 -5.60 10.34
CA LEU A 29 -19.41 -7.03 10.64
C LEU A 29 -19.43 -7.88 9.36
N GLY A 30 -20.26 -7.52 8.37
CA GLY A 30 -20.29 -8.23 7.08
C GLY A 30 -18.95 -8.16 6.34
N ILE A 31 -18.27 -7.01 6.40
CA ILE A 31 -16.90 -6.88 5.84
C ILE A 31 -15.91 -7.77 6.61
N GLN A 32 -15.98 -7.80 7.94
CA GLN A 32 -15.10 -8.65 8.76
C GLN A 32 -15.33 -10.14 8.51
N TYR A 33 -16.58 -10.56 8.36
CA TYR A 33 -16.93 -11.94 8.03
C TYR A 33 -16.28 -12.36 6.70
N ARG A 34 -16.36 -11.52 5.66
CA ARG A 34 -15.66 -11.79 4.39
C ARG A 34 -14.15 -11.91 4.55
N TYR A 35 -13.54 -11.08 5.39
CA TYR A 35 -12.10 -11.21 5.66
C TYR A 35 -11.74 -12.51 6.38
N GLN A 36 -12.59 -12.98 7.29
CA GLN A 36 -12.42 -14.27 7.96
C GLN A 36 -12.52 -15.44 6.99
N GLN A 37 -13.38 -15.33 5.97
CA GLN A 37 -13.48 -16.31 4.88
C GLN A 37 -12.33 -16.19 3.86
N GLY A 38 -11.42 -15.23 4.03
CA GLY A 38 -10.32 -15.00 3.10
C GLY A 38 -10.75 -14.40 1.76
N GLU A 39 -11.95 -13.83 1.65
CA GLU A 39 -12.41 -13.20 0.42
C GLU A 39 -11.66 -11.88 0.16
N VAL A 40 -10.74 -11.93 -0.80
CA VAL A 40 -9.89 -10.80 -1.15
C VAL A 40 -10.57 -9.95 -2.23
N GLN A 41 -11.10 -8.79 -1.84
CA GLN A 41 -11.56 -7.77 -2.79
C GLN A 41 -10.55 -6.65 -2.92
N VAL A 42 -9.86 -6.61 -4.06
CA VAL A 42 -8.90 -5.55 -4.39
C VAL A 42 -9.49 -4.58 -5.40
N ASN A 43 -9.19 -3.29 -5.26
CA ASN A 43 -9.49 -2.30 -6.29
C ASN A 43 -8.44 -2.41 -7.40
N HIS A 44 -8.88 -2.57 -8.65
CA HIS A 44 -8.02 -2.80 -9.81
C HIS A 44 -7.79 -1.53 -10.65
N ASN A 45 -8.64 -0.51 -10.54
CA ASN A 45 -8.60 0.70 -11.39
C ASN A 45 -7.27 1.47 -11.31
N ARG A 46 -6.46 1.23 -10.29
CA ARG A 46 -5.15 1.88 -10.08
C ARG A 46 -4.10 0.87 -9.61
N PHE A 47 -4.20 -0.37 -10.08
CA PHE A 47 -3.28 -1.44 -9.72
C PHE A 47 -2.50 -1.86 -10.97
N LEU A 48 -1.21 -1.53 -11.03
CA LEU A 48 -0.36 -1.86 -12.17
C LEU A 48 -0.16 -3.38 -12.27
N GLY A 49 -0.30 -3.94 -13.47
CA GLY A 49 -0.02 -5.35 -13.76
C GLY A 49 -1.11 -6.34 -13.34
N TYR A 50 -2.23 -5.86 -12.80
CA TYR A 50 -3.38 -6.70 -12.51
C TYR A 50 -4.67 -6.08 -13.03
N THR A 51 -5.51 -6.92 -13.62
CA THR A 51 -6.88 -6.62 -13.98
C THR A 51 -7.84 -7.52 -13.19
N LYS A 52 -9.13 -7.45 -13.49
CA LYS A 52 -10.13 -8.39 -12.96
C LYS A 52 -10.80 -9.17 -14.07
N ASP A 53 -11.12 -10.41 -13.72
CA ASP A 53 -12.01 -11.25 -14.51
C ASP A 53 -13.50 -10.97 -14.19
N GLU A 54 -14.41 -11.63 -14.91
CA GLU A 54 -15.85 -11.59 -14.70
C GLU A 54 -16.24 -11.98 -13.26
N ASP A 55 -15.50 -12.93 -12.67
CA ASP A 55 -15.63 -13.38 -11.28
C ASP A 55 -15.03 -12.41 -10.24
N LYS A 56 -14.58 -11.22 -10.67
CA LYS A 56 -13.94 -10.18 -9.85
C LYS A 56 -12.63 -10.60 -9.17
N ARG A 57 -12.05 -11.73 -9.59
CA ARG A 57 -10.73 -12.22 -9.18
C ARG A 57 -9.62 -11.44 -9.87
N LEU A 58 -8.46 -11.32 -9.21
CA LEU A 58 -7.30 -10.64 -9.78
C LEU A 58 -6.63 -11.56 -10.81
N VAL A 59 -6.47 -11.05 -12.03
CA VAL A 59 -5.77 -11.72 -13.13
C VAL A 59 -4.62 -10.83 -13.58
N ILE A 60 -3.52 -11.44 -14.02
CA ILE A 60 -2.34 -10.72 -14.48
C ILE A 60 -2.66 -10.01 -15.80
N ASP A 61 -2.37 -8.71 -15.85
CA ASP A 61 -2.30 -7.97 -17.10
C ASP A 61 -0.85 -8.00 -17.61
N PRO A 62 -0.57 -8.65 -18.74
CA PRO A 62 0.80 -8.89 -19.21
C PRO A 62 1.58 -7.60 -19.47
N GLU A 63 0.93 -6.55 -19.99
CA GLU A 63 1.59 -5.27 -20.28
C GLU A 63 2.03 -4.57 -18.99
N GLY A 64 1.10 -4.39 -18.05
CA GLY A 64 1.43 -3.80 -16.76
C GLY A 64 2.39 -4.67 -15.93
N ALA A 65 2.31 -5.99 -16.05
CA ALA A 65 3.15 -6.92 -15.31
C ALA A 65 4.62 -6.83 -15.73
N GLU A 66 4.90 -6.58 -17.00
CA GLU A 66 6.28 -6.40 -17.47
C GLU A 66 6.90 -5.12 -16.90
N ILE A 67 6.12 -4.04 -16.78
CA ILE A 67 6.57 -2.80 -16.12
C ILE A 67 6.90 -3.08 -14.64
N VAL A 68 6.06 -3.85 -13.95
CA VAL A 68 6.32 -4.25 -12.56
C VAL A 68 7.60 -5.08 -12.45
N LYS A 69 7.77 -6.11 -13.29
CA LYS A 69 8.99 -6.93 -13.32
C LYS A 69 10.24 -6.09 -13.57
N ARG A 70 10.17 -5.14 -14.50
CA ARG A 70 11.25 -4.18 -14.76
C ARG A 70 11.60 -3.35 -13.53
N ILE A 71 10.61 -2.78 -12.83
CA ILE A 71 10.82 -1.99 -11.61
C ILE A 71 11.56 -2.83 -10.54
N TYR A 72 11.13 -4.08 -10.36
CA TYR A 72 11.75 -5.00 -9.41
C TYR A 72 13.20 -5.33 -9.80
N ARG A 73 13.44 -5.63 -11.08
CA ARG A 73 14.78 -5.91 -11.63
C ARG A 73 15.74 -4.74 -11.45
N GLU A 74 15.38 -3.54 -11.90
CA GLU A 74 16.24 -2.35 -11.80
C GLU A 74 16.56 -2.02 -10.33
N TYR A 75 15.61 -2.23 -9.41
CA TYR A 75 15.85 -2.01 -7.98
C TYR A 75 16.88 -2.99 -7.41
N LEU A 76 16.79 -4.28 -7.78
CA LEU A 76 17.73 -5.33 -7.39
C LEU A 76 19.14 -5.09 -7.96
N GLU A 77 19.24 -4.53 -9.17
CA GLU A 77 20.50 -4.09 -9.78
C GLU A 77 21.15 -2.88 -9.05
N GLY A 78 20.47 -2.33 -8.04
CA GLY A 78 21.00 -1.25 -7.22
C GLY A 78 20.54 0.14 -7.64
N ALA A 79 19.63 0.27 -8.62
CA ALA A 79 19.11 1.56 -9.01
C ALA A 79 18.40 2.27 -7.84
N SER A 80 18.51 3.60 -7.82
CA SER A 80 17.72 4.42 -6.90
C SER A 80 16.29 4.56 -7.42
N LEU A 81 15.31 4.74 -6.53
CA LEU A 81 13.91 4.94 -6.92
C LEU A 81 13.73 6.15 -7.86
N LEU A 82 14.58 7.18 -7.72
CA LEU A 82 14.58 8.34 -8.60
C LEU A 82 15.09 8.00 -10.00
N HIS A 83 16.10 7.14 -10.09
CA HIS A 83 16.64 6.69 -11.37
C HIS A 83 15.60 5.86 -12.13
N ILE A 84 14.97 4.90 -11.44
CA ILE A 84 13.89 4.07 -12.01
C ILE A 84 12.74 4.96 -12.50
N ALA A 85 12.32 5.94 -11.68
CA ALA A 85 11.26 6.88 -12.07
C ALA A 85 11.60 7.64 -13.36
N ARG A 86 12.84 8.15 -13.48
CA ARG A 86 13.27 8.87 -14.68
C ARG A 86 13.38 7.98 -15.91
N GLY A 87 13.81 6.73 -15.74
CA GLY A 87 13.84 5.75 -16.84
C GLY A 87 12.44 5.48 -17.38
N LEU A 88 11.49 5.22 -16.47
CA LEU A 88 10.08 5.03 -16.82
C LEU A 88 9.45 6.26 -17.49
N GLU A 89 9.77 7.47 -17.00
CA GLU A 89 9.35 8.74 -17.62
C GLU A 89 9.95 8.94 -19.02
N ALA A 90 11.23 8.62 -19.21
CA ALA A 90 11.92 8.75 -20.50
C ALA A 90 11.36 7.80 -21.56
N ASP A 91 10.91 6.61 -21.14
CA ASP A 91 10.30 5.62 -22.02
C ASP A 91 8.81 5.91 -22.29
N GLY A 92 8.26 7.00 -21.75
CA GLY A 92 6.85 7.38 -21.93
C GLY A 92 5.86 6.48 -21.21
N THR A 93 6.31 5.68 -20.24
CA THR A 93 5.43 4.74 -19.53
C THR A 93 4.53 5.49 -18.53
N LEU A 94 3.23 5.23 -18.60
CA LEU A 94 2.26 5.84 -17.69
C LEU A 94 2.16 5.06 -16.38
N THR A 95 1.94 5.77 -15.28
CA THR A 95 1.58 5.15 -14.00
C THR A 95 0.21 4.47 -14.07
N ALA A 96 -0.11 3.59 -13.12
CA ALA A 96 -1.44 2.96 -13.01
C ALA A 96 -2.62 3.93 -12.88
N ALA A 97 -2.36 5.22 -12.62
CA ALA A 97 -3.37 6.27 -12.57
C ALA A 97 -3.40 7.13 -13.85
N GLY A 98 -2.72 6.71 -14.92
CA GLY A 98 -2.65 7.43 -16.19
C GLY A 98 -1.79 8.70 -16.14
N LYS A 99 -0.86 8.81 -15.19
CA LYS A 99 0.03 9.98 -15.08
C LYS A 99 1.41 9.66 -15.65
N GLU A 100 1.97 10.61 -16.39
CA GLU A 100 3.33 10.55 -16.94
C GLU A 100 4.39 10.61 -15.83
N LYS A 101 4.15 11.43 -14.80
CA LYS A 101 5.14 11.66 -13.74
C LYS A 101 5.19 10.52 -12.71
N TRP A 102 6.36 9.89 -12.59
CA TRP A 102 6.67 8.84 -11.62
C TRP A 102 7.25 9.43 -10.34
N ARG A 103 6.52 9.30 -9.24
CA ARG A 103 7.02 9.68 -7.92
C ARG A 103 7.75 8.52 -7.26
N PRO A 104 8.92 8.72 -6.64
CA PRO A 104 9.63 7.68 -5.90
C PRO A 104 8.78 7.00 -4.82
N GLU A 105 7.84 7.72 -4.21
CA GLU A 105 6.91 7.14 -3.24
C GLU A 105 5.94 6.13 -3.86
N THR A 106 5.52 6.35 -5.11
CA THR A 106 4.68 5.39 -5.85
C THR A 106 5.46 4.10 -6.10
N LEU A 107 6.71 4.22 -6.55
CA LEU A 107 7.58 3.06 -6.76
C LEU A 107 7.86 2.31 -5.45
N LYS A 108 8.09 3.03 -4.35
CA LYS A 108 8.23 2.42 -3.03
C LYS A 108 6.98 1.62 -2.63
N LYS A 109 5.79 2.17 -2.88
CA LYS A 109 4.52 1.45 -2.62
C LYS A 109 4.39 0.20 -3.48
N ILE A 110 4.83 0.24 -4.74
CA ILE A 110 4.84 -0.92 -5.63
C ILE A 110 5.77 -2.02 -5.10
N LEU A 111 6.99 -1.65 -4.70
CA LEU A 111 7.98 -2.59 -4.15
C LEU A 111 7.60 -3.19 -2.80
N GLN A 112 6.73 -2.53 -2.02
CA GLN A 112 6.29 -2.99 -0.70
C GLN A 112 4.95 -3.73 -0.72
N ASN A 113 4.28 -3.79 -1.86
CA ASN A 113 2.94 -4.34 -1.95
C ASN A 113 3.01 -5.87 -2.03
N GLU A 114 2.51 -6.54 -0.99
CA GLU A 114 2.48 -8.00 -0.88
C GLU A 114 1.64 -8.67 -1.97
N LYS A 115 0.77 -7.92 -2.65
CA LYS A 115 -0.06 -8.47 -3.73
C LYS A 115 0.76 -8.96 -4.92
N TYR A 116 1.93 -8.39 -5.18
CA TYR A 116 2.77 -8.85 -6.29
C TYR A 116 3.38 -10.25 -6.08
N ILE A 117 3.35 -10.77 -4.85
CA ILE A 117 3.73 -12.16 -4.52
C ILE A 117 2.51 -13.08 -4.36
N GLY A 118 1.31 -12.62 -4.75
CA GLY A 118 0.08 -13.40 -4.65
C GLY A 118 -0.62 -13.34 -3.28
N ASP A 119 -0.01 -12.68 -2.29
CA ASP A 119 -0.56 -12.58 -0.93
C ASP A 119 -1.45 -11.33 -0.78
N ALA A 120 -2.30 -11.32 0.26
CA ALA A 120 -3.14 -10.16 0.55
C ALA A 120 -3.29 -9.93 2.06
N LEU A 121 -2.92 -8.73 2.51
CA LEU A 121 -3.19 -8.28 3.88
C LEU A 121 -4.49 -7.46 3.91
N LEU A 122 -5.50 -8.02 4.58
CA LEU A 122 -6.83 -7.44 4.73
C LEU A 122 -6.92 -6.58 6.00
N GLN A 123 -7.91 -5.67 6.02
CA GLN A 123 -8.18 -4.78 7.16
C GLN A 123 -6.99 -3.89 7.59
N LYS A 124 -6.18 -3.42 6.64
CA LYS A 124 -5.11 -2.42 6.86
C LYS A 124 -5.61 -1.08 7.41
N THR A 125 -6.91 -0.80 7.26
CA THR A 125 -7.58 0.40 7.76
C THR A 125 -8.95 0.03 8.30
N TYR A 126 -9.48 0.83 9.21
CA TYR A 126 -10.84 0.68 9.72
C TYR A 126 -11.49 2.05 9.96
N THR A 127 -12.82 2.07 9.98
CA THR A 127 -13.60 3.27 10.31
C THR A 127 -13.73 3.39 11.82
N VAL A 128 -13.34 4.55 12.37
CA VAL A 128 -13.35 4.81 13.83
C VAL A 128 -14.71 5.30 14.28
N ASP A 129 -15.29 6.22 13.52
CA ASP A 129 -16.54 6.89 13.86
C ASP A 129 -17.51 6.79 12.68
N PHE A 130 -18.75 6.42 12.99
CA PHE A 130 -19.81 6.21 12.01
C PHE A 130 -20.41 7.53 11.51
N LEU A 131 -20.37 8.60 12.31
CA LEU A 131 -20.85 9.93 11.89
C LEU A 131 -19.85 10.58 10.94
N SER A 132 -18.61 10.76 11.38
CA SER A 132 -17.57 11.40 10.56
C SER A 132 -17.04 10.50 9.43
N LYS A 133 -17.35 9.19 9.47
CA LYS A 133 -16.84 8.17 8.54
C LYS A 133 -15.31 8.17 8.43
N LYS A 134 -14.62 8.65 9.47
CA LYS A 134 -13.16 8.80 9.48
C LYS A 134 -12.50 7.43 9.50
N ARG A 135 -11.61 7.20 8.52
CA ARG A 135 -10.80 5.97 8.40
C ARG A 135 -9.38 6.20 8.89
N VAL A 136 -8.86 5.28 9.66
CA VAL A 136 -7.48 5.31 10.17
C VAL A 136 -6.74 4.03 9.81
N LYS A 137 -5.41 4.10 9.79
CA LYS A 137 -4.56 2.92 9.63
C LYS A 137 -4.72 2.02 10.84
N ASN A 138 -4.84 0.72 10.59
CA ASN A 138 -4.88 -0.27 11.63
C ASN A 138 -3.46 -0.61 12.10
N ASN A 139 -3.15 -0.28 13.34
CA ASN A 139 -1.86 -0.60 13.98
C ASN A 139 -1.99 -1.74 15.01
N GLY A 140 -2.99 -2.63 14.84
CA GLY A 140 -3.25 -3.76 15.75
C GLY A 140 -4.45 -3.56 16.67
N ILE A 141 -5.26 -2.52 16.45
CA ILE A 141 -6.47 -2.23 17.24
C ILE A 141 -7.59 -3.21 16.87
N VAL A 142 -7.68 -3.58 15.59
CA VAL A 142 -8.63 -4.57 15.10
C VAL A 142 -7.88 -5.71 14.40
N PRO A 143 -8.45 -6.93 14.33
CA PRO A 143 -7.80 -8.05 13.66
C PRO A 143 -7.38 -7.71 12.23
N GLN A 144 -6.22 -8.19 11.82
CA GLN A 144 -5.76 -8.18 10.44
C GLN A 144 -5.69 -9.63 9.96
N TYR A 145 -6.08 -9.85 8.70
CA TYR A 145 -6.11 -11.18 8.11
C TYR A 145 -5.09 -11.22 6.98
N TYR A 146 -4.13 -12.13 7.07
CA TYR A 146 -3.14 -12.38 6.03
C TYR A 146 -3.59 -13.62 5.25
N VAL A 147 -3.86 -13.44 3.96
CA VAL A 147 -4.28 -14.50 3.06
C VAL A 147 -3.11 -14.79 2.12
N GLU A 148 -2.57 -16.01 2.21
CA GLU A 148 -1.51 -16.48 1.31
C GLU A 148 -2.09 -16.98 -0.02
N ASN A 149 -1.33 -16.83 -1.11
CA ASN A 149 -1.66 -17.40 -2.43
C ASN A 149 -3.09 -17.08 -2.90
N SER A 150 -3.53 -15.84 -2.64
CA SER A 150 -4.87 -15.37 -3.04
C SER A 150 -5.04 -15.25 -4.56
N HIS A 151 -3.97 -15.01 -5.29
CA HIS A 151 -3.97 -14.81 -6.75
C HIS A 151 -2.60 -15.09 -7.33
N GLU A 152 -2.50 -15.12 -8.66
CA GLU A 152 -1.25 -15.45 -9.34
C GLU A 152 -0.16 -14.37 -9.08
N PRO A 153 1.03 -14.77 -8.63
CA PRO A 153 2.13 -13.84 -8.34
C PRO A 153 2.79 -13.33 -9.63
N ILE A 154 3.12 -12.04 -9.68
CA ILE A 154 3.97 -11.47 -10.74
C ILE A 154 5.46 -11.67 -10.41
N ILE A 155 5.80 -11.65 -9.13
CA ILE A 155 7.17 -11.75 -8.61
C ILE A 155 7.27 -12.93 -7.64
N SER A 156 8.39 -13.64 -7.65
CA SER A 156 8.64 -14.72 -6.69
C SER A 156 8.82 -14.19 -5.27
N ARG A 157 8.42 -15.00 -4.29
CA ARG A 157 8.50 -14.65 -2.87
C ARG A 157 9.94 -14.32 -2.44
N ASP A 158 10.92 -15.05 -2.95
CA ASP A 158 12.34 -14.85 -2.65
C ASP A 158 12.86 -13.47 -3.10
N LEU A 159 12.50 -13.05 -4.33
CA LEU A 159 12.90 -11.74 -4.85
C LEU A 159 12.27 -10.60 -4.02
N PHE A 160 11.01 -10.77 -3.63
CA PHE A 160 10.32 -9.80 -2.80
C PHE A 160 10.97 -9.65 -1.42
N MET A 161 11.36 -10.76 -0.78
CA MET A 161 12.05 -10.72 0.51
C MET A 161 13.39 -9.96 0.40
N GLN A 162 14.19 -10.25 -0.62
CA GLN A 162 15.45 -9.54 -0.88
C GLN A 162 15.25 -8.03 -1.02
N ILE A 163 14.17 -7.61 -1.69
CA ILE A 163 13.82 -6.19 -1.85
C ILE A 163 13.39 -5.56 -0.53
N GLN A 164 12.59 -6.25 0.29
CA GLN A 164 12.19 -5.74 1.61
C GLN A 164 13.43 -5.50 2.48
N GLU A 165 14.36 -6.45 2.50
CA GLU A 165 15.64 -6.28 3.19
C GLU A 165 16.43 -5.09 2.64
N GLY A 166 16.54 -4.97 1.31
CA GLY A 166 17.21 -3.86 0.64
C GLY A 166 16.62 -2.49 1.02
N LEU A 167 15.29 -2.39 1.08
CA LEU A 167 14.57 -1.19 1.50
C LEU A 167 14.90 -0.81 2.95
N VAL A 168 14.85 -1.77 3.87
CA VAL A 168 15.16 -1.57 5.29
C VAL A 168 16.62 -1.13 5.46
N ARG A 169 17.56 -1.82 4.80
CA ARG A 169 18.99 -1.48 4.80
C ARG A 169 19.20 -0.03 4.34
N ARG A 170 18.64 0.36 3.19
CA ARG A 170 18.77 1.74 2.66
C ARG A 170 18.14 2.81 3.56
N THR A 171 17.08 2.48 4.32
CA THR A 171 16.49 3.42 5.29
C THR A 171 17.30 3.60 6.57
N ASN A 172 18.05 2.58 6.98
CA ASN A 172 18.77 2.56 8.25
C ASN A 172 20.18 3.19 8.19
N ILE A 173 20.68 3.54 7.00
CA ILE A 173 21.97 4.23 6.84
C ILE A 173 21.86 5.67 7.37
N ARG A 174 22.43 5.91 8.56
CA ARG A 174 22.60 7.24 9.17
C ARG A 174 24.06 7.63 9.13
N ASN A 175 24.49 8.37 8.09
CA ASN A 175 25.87 8.84 7.99
C ASN A 175 25.98 10.36 7.95
N GLY A 176 26.40 10.92 9.08
CA GLY A 176 26.88 12.29 9.21
C GLY A 176 27.03 12.70 10.68
N LYS A 177 28.07 13.47 11.01
CA LYS A 177 28.30 14.06 12.34
C LYS A 177 27.08 14.86 12.88
N ASN A 178 26.15 15.24 12.01
CA ASN A 178 24.94 16.03 12.32
C ASN A 178 23.63 15.21 12.26
N GLY A 179 23.67 13.87 12.25
CA GLY A 179 22.47 13.03 12.25
C GLY A 179 21.59 13.11 10.99
N LYS A 180 22.02 13.83 9.95
CA LYS A 180 21.27 13.96 8.68
C LYS A 180 21.27 12.64 7.92
N ARG A 181 20.08 12.18 7.52
CA ARG A 181 19.88 10.97 6.70
C ARG A 181 20.49 11.22 5.31
N ARG A 182 21.57 10.51 4.95
CA ARG A 182 22.07 10.47 3.57
C ARG A 182 21.46 9.26 2.88
N VAL A 183 20.72 9.48 1.79
CA VAL A 183 20.25 8.39 0.94
C VAL A 183 21.48 7.84 0.21
N CYS A 184 21.86 6.59 0.52
CA CYS A 184 22.96 5.93 -0.16
C CYS A 184 22.51 5.62 -1.61
N SER A 185 23.05 6.37 -2.56
CA SER A 185 22.84 6.22 -4.01
C SER A 185 23.93 5.37 -4.67
N SER A 186 24.90 4.89 -3.90
CA SER A 186 26.10 4.26 -4.44
C SER A 186 25.85 2.79 -4.75
N LYS A 187 26.29 2.35 -5.94
CA LYS A 187 26.27 0.97 -6.41
C LYS A 187 27.24 0.04 -5.66
N TYR A 188 28.10 0.59 -4.81
CA TYR A 188 29.18 -0.16 -4.16
C TYR A 188 28.77 -0.68 -2.78
N VAL A 189 29.44 -1.74 -2.31
CA VAL A 189 29.10 -2.49 -1.08
C VAL A 189 29.40 -1.70 0.21
N LEU A 190 30.37 -0.78 0.20
CA LEU A 190 30.85 -0.08 1.40
C LEU A 190 30.81 1.48 1.37
N PRO A 191 29.80 2.15 0.77
CA PRO A 191 29.85 3.61 0.58
C PRO A 191 29.68 4.39 1.88
N SER A 192 29.15 3.73 2.91
CA SER A 192 28.89 4.27 4.25
C SER A 192 29.91 3.82 5.30
N ILE A 193 30.83 2.93 4.95
CA ILE A 193 31.84 2.39 5.88
C ILE A 193 33.19 3.06 5.66
N VAL A 194 33.50 3.44 4.42
CA VAL A 194 34.76 4.12 4.08
C VAL A 194 34.63 5.63 4.28
N TYR A 195 35.31 6.17 5.29
CA TYR A 195 35.51 7.61 5.48
C TYR A 195 36.98 7.94 5.25
N CYS A 196 37.25 9.03 4.52
CA CYS A 196 38.61 9.54 4.35
C CYS A 196 39.13 10.02 5.72
N ARG A 197 40.23 9.44 6.20
CA ARG A 197 40.93 9.90 7.40
C ARG A 197 41.59 11.24 7.03
N GLN A 198 40.98 12.35 7.42
CA GLN A 198 41.50 13.69 7.19
C GLN A 198 42.96 13.74 7.70
N GLN A 199 43.90 14.02 6.79
CA GLN A 199 45.30 14.26 7.12
C GLN A 199 45.40 15.53 7.97
N LEU A 200 46.24 15.46 9.01
CA LEU A 200 46.75 16.61 9.77
C LEU A 200 47.56 17.52 8.87
#